data_AF-A0A971U3D9-F1
#
_entry.id   AF-A0A971U3D9-F1
#
_cell.length_a   1.000
_cell.length_b   1.000
_cell.length_c   1.000
_cell.angle_alpha   90.00
_cell.angle_beta   90.00
_cell.angle_gamma   90.00
#
_symmetry.space_group_name_H-M   'P 1'
#
loop_
_entity.id
_entity.type
_entity.pdbx_description
1 polymer ?
#
loop_
_entity_poly.entity_id
_entity_poly.type
_entity_poly.pdbx_seq_one_letter_code
_entity_poly.pdbx_strand_id
1 'polypeptide(L)'
;MSERHTLLLRLCGPLQAWGIDSRFSVRDTGREPSKSGVVGLLCAALGRCRDRPVDDLARLTMAVRADREGDILRDYHVAGKGGYYRASGAIERTNVIPGNRYYLSDARFLVGLEGDDLALLTDLH
;
A
#
# COMPACT_ATOMS: atom_id res chain seq x y z
N MET A 1 -0.01 6.44 33.24
CA MET A 1 -0.10 6.55 31.77
C MET A 1 0.96 5.64 31.20
N SER A 2 0.65 4.73 30.27
CA SER A 2 1.69 3.93 29.61
C SER A 2 2.62 4.85 28.83
N GLU A 3 3.93 4.58 28.85
CA GLU A 3 4.85 5.24 27.92
C GLU A 3 4.45 4.91 26.48
N ARG A 4 4.64 5.88 25.58
CA ARG A 4 4.39 5.74 24.15
C ARG A 4 5.70 5.92 23.39
N HIS A 5 5.88 5.10 22.38
CA HIS A 5 7.05 5.10 21.51
C HIS A 5 6.61 5.28 20.06
N THR A 6 7.48 5.86 19.24
CA THR A 6 7.17 6.17 17.84
C THR A 6 8.26 5.62 16.93
N LEU A 7 7.87 4.76 16.00
CA LEU A 7 8.70 4.34 14.87
C LEU A 7 8.52 5.33 13.71
N LEU A 8 9.62 5.83 13.16
CA LEU A 8 9.63 6.73 12.02
C LEU A 8 10.13 6.02 10.76
N LEU A 9 9.31 6.04 9.70
CA LEU A 9 9.59 5.39 8.43
C LEU A 9 9.68 6.44 7.32
N ARG A 10 10.75 6.36 6.53
CA ARG A 10 10.90 7.18 5.32
C ARG A 10 10.40 6.42 4.10
N LEU A 11 9.27 6.86 3.53
CA LEU A 11 8.71 6.30 2.30
C LEU A 11 9.09 7.19 1.12
N CYS A 12 10.13 6.76 0.40
CA CYS A 12 10.67 7.47 -0.75
C CYS A 12 10.93 6.49 -1.89
N GLY A 13 10.33 6.77 -3.04
CA GLY A 13 10.50 5.97 -4.25
C GLY A 13 10.13 6.80 -5.49
N PRO A 14 10.59 6.41 -6.69
CA PRO A 14 10.29 7.15 -7.91
C PRO A 14 8.79 7.15 -8.23
N LEU A 15 8.10 6.06 -7.90
CA LEU A 15 6.66 5.89 -8.02
C LEU A 15 6.12 5.21 -6.76
N GLN A 16 4.96 5.67 -6.28
CA GLN A 16 4.22 5.07 -5.17
C GLN A 16 2.74 4.94 -5.55
N ALA A 17 2.00 4.01 -4.94
CA ALA A 17 0.55 3.91 -5.11
C ALA A 17 -0.10 3.46 -3.79
N TRP A 18 -0.99 4.29 -3.27
CA TRP A 18 -1.65 4.12 -1.97
C TRP A 18 -3.16 4.07 -2.17
N GLY A 19 -3.63 3.01 -2.82
CA GLY A 19 -5.04 2.89 -3.20
C GLY A 19 -5.98 2.82 -1.99
N ILE A 20 -7.12 3.51 -2.11
CA ILE A 20 -8.18 3.55 -1.08
C ILE A 20 -9.55 3.24 -1.67
N ASP A 21 -9.76 3.50 -2.96
CA ASP A 21 -10.95 3.08 -3.70
C ASP A 21 -10.54 2.33 -4.96
N SER A 22 -11.32 1.33 -5.34
CA SER A 22 -11.10 0.70 -6.63
C SER A 22 -12.39 0.22 -7.24
N ARG A 23 -12.76 0.89 -8.33
CA ARG A 23 -13.93 0.54 -9.14
C ARG A 23 -13.45 -0.05 -10.47
N PHE A 24 -13.78 -1.32 -10.68
CA PHE A 24 -13.54 -2.05 -11.91
C PHE A 24 -12.06 -2.06 -12.35
N SER A 25 -11.75 -1.46 -13.50
CA SER A 25 -10.43 -1.44 -14.13
C SER A 25 -9.57 -0.24 -13.71
N VAL A 26 -10.08 0.62 -12.83
CA VAL A 26 -9.35 1.78 -12.30
C VAL A 26 -8.75 1.43 -10.94
N ARG A 27 -7.42 1.54 -10.86
CA ARG A 27 -6.68 1.50 -9.59
C ARG A 27 -6.23 2.92 -9.27
N ASP A 28 -6.79 3.49 -8.22
CA ASP A 28 -6.48 4.84 -7.78
C ASP A 28 -5.18 4.89 -6.96
N THR A 29 -4.85 6.10 -6.51
CA THR A 29 -3.92 6.34 -5.41
C THR A 29 -4.42 7.51 -4.60
N GLY A 30 -4.32 7.44 -3.28
CA GLY A 30 -4.40 8.60 -2.40
C GLY A 30 -3.23 9.56 -2.62
N ARG A 31 -3.35 10.78 -2.07
CA ARG A 31 -2.28 11.78 -2.04
C ARG A 31 -1.21 11.47 -0.99
N GLU A 32 -1.54 10.63 -0.01
CA GLU A 32 -0.67 10.20 1.07
C GLU A 32 -0.74 8.67 1.27
N PRO A 33 0.27 8.06 1.92
CA PRO A 33 0.21 6.67 2.37
C PRO A 33 -1.04 6.34 3.17
N SER A 34 -1.75 5.29 2.77
CA SER A 34 -2.91 4.78 3.50
C SER A 34 -2.46 3.91 4.68
N LYS A 35 -3.24 3.91 5.78
CA LYS A 35 -2.93 3.09 6.96
C LYS A 35 -2.85 1.61 6.62
N SER A 36 -3.76 1.11 5.79
CA SER A 36 -3.75 -0.28 5.32
C SER A 36 -2.52 -0.60 4.46
N GLY A 37 -2.08 0.32 3.60
CA GLY A 37 -0.88 0.16 2.78
C GLY A 37 0.39 0.07 3.63
N VAL A 38 0.54 0.96 4.61
CA VAL A 38 1.67 0.93 5.54
C VAL A 38 1.64 -0.33 6.40
N VAL A 39 0.50 -0.71 6.98
CA VAL A 39 0.38 -1.98 7.73
C VAL A 39 0.73 -3.19 6.86
N GLY A 40 0.29 -3.22 5.60
CA GLY A 40 0.66 -4.28 4.67
C GLY A 40 2.16 -4.36 4.40
N LEU A 41 2.84 -3.21 4.31
CA LEU A 41 4.30 -3.14 4.19
C LEU A 41 5.00 -3.70 5.43
N LEU A 42 4.52 -3.38 6.63
CA LEU A 42 5.05 -3.93 7.89
C LEU A 42 4.83 -5.44 7.99
N CYS A 43 3.65 -5.92 7.60
CA CYS A 43 3.39 -7.37 7.51
C CYS A 43 4.38 -8.07 6.59
N ALA A 44 4.71 -7.47 5.44
CA ALA A 44 5.69 -8.01 4.51
C ALA A 44 7.11 -8.05 5.13
N ALA A 45 7.50 -7.00 5.87
CA ALA A 45 8.79 -6.95 6.57
C ALA A 45 8.89 -8.04 7.67
N LEU A 46 7.79 -8.27 8.40
CA LEU A 46 7.69 -9.34 9.40
C LEU A 46 7.57 -10.76 8.80
N GLY A 47 7.46 -10.90 7.48
CA GLY A 47 7.16 -12.19 6.84
C GLY A 47 5.78 -12.76 7.20
N ARG A 48 4.83 -11.91 7.60
CA ARG A 48 3.49 -12.31 8.08
C ARG A 48 2.60 -12.75 6.92
N CYS A 49 2.05 -13.97 7.01
CA CYS A 49 1.11 -14.51 6.02
C CYS A 49 -0.22 -13.74 5.97
N ARG A 50 -0.92 -13.81 4.83
CA ARG A 50 -2.15 -13.03 4.55
C ARG A 50 -3.36 -13.40 5.41
N ASP A 51 -3.37 -14.61 5.97
CA ASP A 51 -4.42 -15.15 6.83
C ASP A 51 -4.22 -14.81 8.31
N ARG A 52 -3.06 -14.24 8.66
CA ARG A 52 -2.74 -13.89 10.04
C ARG A 52 -3.40 -12.57 10.45
N PRO A 53 -3.81 -12.44 11.72
CA PRO A 53 -4.37 -11.20 12.23
C PRO A 53 -3.37 -10.04 12.11
N VAL A 54 -3.89 -8.82 12.03
CA VAL A 54 -3.11 -7.58 11.90
C VAL A 54 -3.48 -6.55 12.97
N ASP A 55 -4.30 -6.93 13.96
CA ASP A 55 -4.85 -6.06 14.99
C ASP A 55 -3.78 -5.34 15.81
N ASP A 56 -2.64 -6.00 16.02
CA ASP A 56 -1.45 -5.46 16.68
C ASP A 56 -0.77 -4.31 15.92
N LEU A 57 -0.76 -4.37 14.60
CA LEU A 57 -0.26 -3.29 13.73
C LEU A 57 -1.36 -2.25 13.47
N ALA A 58 -2.60 -2.69 13.34
CA ALA A 58 -3.76 -1.84 13.06
C ALA A 58 -4.14 -0.94 14.25
N ARG A 59 -3.82 -1.33 15.49
CA ARG A 59 -4.02 -0.49 16.69
C ARG A 59 -3.05 0.69 16.79
N LEU A 60 -1.91 0.67 16.06
CA LEU A 60 -0.94 1.75 16.08
C LEU A 60 -1.57 3.05 15.53
N THR A 61 -1.27 4.18 16.17
CA THR A 61 -1.67 5.49 15.64
C THR A 61 -0.70 5.86 14.52
N MET A 62 -1.23 6.15 13.34
CA MET A 62 -0.42 6.53 12.19
C MET A 62 -0.57 8.03 11.93
N ALA A 63 0.56 8.71 11.78
CA ALA A 63 0.65 10.08 11.27
C ALA A 63 1.54 10.11 10.03
N VAL A 64 1.25 11.03 9.11
CA VAL A 64 2.01 11.22 7.88
C VAL A 64 2.40 12.68 7.75
N ARG A 65 3.66 12.93 7.43
CA ARG A 65 4.13 14.22 6.94
C ARG A 65 4.55 14.07 5.48
N ALA A 66 3.94 14.86 4.61
CA ALA A 66 4.37 14.98 3.22
C ALA A 66 5.60 15.89 3.15
N ASP A 67 6.78 15.30 2.92
CA ASP A 67 8.01 16.06 2.67
C ASP A 67 8.05 16.55 1.22
N ARG A 68 7.43 15.79 0.31
CA ARG A 68 7.12 16.17 -1.06
C ARG A 68 5.86 15.44 -1.50
N GLU A 69 4.83 16.17 -1.90
CA GLU A 69 3.53 15.59 -2.30
C GLU A 69 3.62 14.78 -3.61
N GLY A 70 4.50 15.19 -4.52
CA GLY A 70 4.64 14.56 -5.85
C GLY A 70 3.46 14.83 -6.78
N ASP A 71 3.53 14.26 -7.98
CA ASP A 71 2.52 14.42 -9.02
C ASP A 71 1.74 13.14 -9.27
N ILE A 72 0.46 13.27 -9.64
CA ILE A 72 -0.34 12.11 -10.05
C ILE A 72 -0.02 11.77 -11.50
N LEU A 73 0.43 10.54 -11.72
CA LEU A 73 0.70 9.95 -13.02
C LEU A 73 -0.36 8.89 -13.35
N ARG A 74 -0.86 8.90 -14.59
CA ARG A 74 -1.75 7.86 -15.12
C ARG A 74 -1.00 6.92 -16.06
N ASP A 75 -1.03 5.64 -15.75
CA ASP A 75 -0.52 4.54 -16.57
C ASP A 75 -1.68 3.79 -17.23
N TYR A 76 -1.63 3.66 -18.55
CA TYR A 76 -2.56 2.81 -19.31
C TYR A 76 -1.98 1.40 -19.40
N HIS A 77 -2.51 0.51 -18.58
CA HIS A 77 -1.94 -0.81 -18.32
C HIS A 77 -2.82 -1.92 -18.90
N VAL A 78 -2.27 -2.72 -19.81
CA VAL A 78 -3.00 -3.81 -20.47
C VAL A 78 -2.49 -5.17 -20.00
N ALA A 79 -3.40 -6.08 -19.64
CA ALA A 79 -3.10 -7.45 -19.25
C ALA A 79 -3.86 -8.47 -20.12
N GLY A 80 -3.49 -9.75 -20.01
CA GLY A 80 -4.21 -10.85 -20.68
C GLY A 80 -3.82 -11.12 -22.13
N LYS A 81 -2.74 -10.49 -22.63
CA LYS A 81 -2.17 -10.84 -23.94
C LYS A 81 -1.68 -12.30 -23.91
N GLY A 82 -2.22 -13.14 -24.80
CA GLY A 82 -1.97 -14.58 -24.80
C GLY A 82 -3.03 -15.42 -24.09
N GLY A 83 -4.00 -14.76 -23.44
CA GLY A 83 -5.19 -15.33 -22.86
C GLY A 83 -5.21 -15.31 -21.32
N TYR A 84 -6.40 -15.34 -20.75
CA TYR A 84 -6.62 -15.32 -19.29
C TYR A 84 -7.84 -16.16 -18.89
N TYR A 85 -7.82 -16.67 -17.66
CA TYR A 85 -8.95 -17.39 -17.09
C TYR A 85 -10.07 -16.44 -16.67
N ARG A 86 -11.30 -16.78 -17.04
CA ARG A 86 -12.52 -16.17 -16.49
C ARG A 86 -12.89 -16.87 -15.18
N ALA A 87 -13.76 -16.24 -14.39
CA ALA A 87 -14.31 -16.84 -13.17
C ALA A 87 -15.01 -18.20 -13.42
N SER A 88 -15.50 -18.44 -14.64
CA SER A 88 -16.06 -19.73 -15.07
C SER A 88 -15.02 -20.82 -15.32
N GLY A 89 -13.72 -20.52 -15.26
CA GLY A 89 -12.63 -21.43 -15.62
C GLY A 89 -12.33 -21.50 -17.13
N ALA A 90 -13.15 -20.88 -17.98
CA ALA A 90 -12.88 -20.78 -19.42
C ALA A 90 -11.71 -19.83 -19.72
N ILE A 91 -10.92 -20.15 -20.75
CA ILE A 91 -9.83 -19.29 -21.23
C ILE A 91 -10.38 -18.32 -22.27
N GLU A 92 -10.28 -17.02 -21.99
CA GLU A 92 -10.49 -15.95 -22.96
C GLU A 92 -9.17 -15.68 -23.70
N ARG A 93 -9.20 -15.57 -25.03
CA ARG A 93 -8.01 -15.30 -25.87
C ARG A 93 -8.17 -14.14 -26.83
N THR A 94 -9.39 -13.67 -27.05
CA THR A 94 -9.74 -12.68 -28.06
C THR A 94 -9.57 -11.27 -27.51
N ASN A 95 -9.99 -11.05 -26.27
CA ASN A 95 -9.94 -9.74 -25.64
C ASN A 95 -8.73 -9.60 -24.69
N VAL A 96 -8.33 -8.36 -24.46
CA VAL A 96 -7.38 -7.99 -23.40
C VAL A 96 -8.13 -7.32 -22.24
N ILE A 97 -7.46 -7.18 -21.10
CA ILE A 97 -7.99 -6.46 -19.94
C ILE A 97 -7.30 -5.09 -19.89
N PRO A 98 -7.94 -4.02 -20.39
CA PRO A 98 -7.41 -2.67 -20.22
C PRO A 98 -7.64 -2.19 -18.79
N GLY A 99 -6.69 -1.42 -18.27
CA GLY A 99 -6.78 -0.79 -16.96
C GLY A 99 -6.09 0.56 -16.93
N ASN A 100 -6.54 1.41 -16.01
CA ASN A 100 -5.86 2.67 -15.69
C ASN A 100 -5.33 2.55 -14.27
N ARG A 101 -4.03 2.74 -14.10
CA ARG A 101 -3.38 2.74 -12.79
C ARG A 101 -2.83 4.12 -12.51
N TYR A 102 -3.12 4.64 -11.33
CA TYR A 102 -2.64 5.93 -10.89
C TYR A 102 -1.50 5.75 -9.88
N TYR A 103 -0.46 6.57 -10.03
CA TYR A 103 0.71 6.57 -9.17
C TYR A 103 1.03 7.99 -8.73
N LEU A 104 1.69 8.13 -7.58
CA LEU A 104 2.39 9.34 -7.18
C LEU A 104 3.84 9.26 -7.64
N SER A 105 4.30 10.22 -8.45
CA SER A 105 5.69 10.33 -8.88
C SER A 105 6.47 11.33 -8.04
N ASP A 106 7.70 10.97 -7.68
CA ASP A 106 8.63 11.80 -6.88
C ASP A 106 8.04 12.25 -5.52
N ALA A 107 7.09 11.49 -4.97
CA ALA A 107 6.55 11.74 -3.65
C ALA A 107 7.50 11.22 -2.55
N ARG A 108 7.52 11.91 -1.40
CA ARG A 108 8.33 11.56 -0.22
C ARG A 108 7.53 11.81 1.04
N PHE A 109 7.47 10.81 1.90
CA PHE A 109 6.72 10.88 3.16
C PHE A 109 7.58 10.42 4.33
N LEU A 110 7.37 11.08 5.47
CA LEU A 110 7.74 10.56 6.78
C LEU A 110 6.47 10.03 7.44
N VAL A 111 6.45 8.75 7.77
CA VAL A 111 5.34 8.10 8.47
C VAL A 111 5.75 7.82 9.90
N GLY A 112 4.94 8.25 10.86
CA GLY A 112 5.08 7.92 12.27
C GLY A 112 4.05 6.89 12.69
N LEU A 113 4.50 5.86 13.42
CA LEU A 113 3.66 4.82 14.02
C LEU A 113 3.88 4.83 15.53
N GLU A 114 2.86 5.26 16.27
CA GLU A 114 2.90 5.38 17.72
C GLU A 114 2.15 4.20 18.38
N GLY A 115 2.77 3.61 19.40
CA GLY A 115 2.21 2.55 20.23
C GLY A 115 2.87 2.47 21.60
N ASP A 116 2.28 1.66 22.48
CA ASP A 116 2.79 1.32 23.81
C ASP A 116 3.69 0.06 23.81
N ASP A 117 3.58 -0.78 22.78
CA ASP A 117 4.36 -2.01 22.62
C ASP A 117 5.72 -1.74 21.97
N LEU A 118 6.72 -1.39 22.80
CA LEU A 118 8.09 -1.12 22.33
C LEU A 118 8.74 -2.34 21.65
N ALA A 119 8.43 -3.56 22.11
CA ALA A 119 8.99 -4.78 21.56
C ALA A 119 8.53 -4.95 20.10
N LEU A 120 7.23 -4.80 19.85
CA LEU A 120 6.68 -4.82 18.49
C LEU A 120 7.32 -3.74 17.60
N LEU A 121 7.49 -2.51 18.09
CA LEU A 121 8.10 -1.43 17.30
C LEU A 121 9.58 -1.67 17.01
N THR A 122 10.28 -2.37 17.91
CA THR A 122 11.69 -2.74 17.72
C THR A 122 11.83 -3.85 16.69
N ASP A 123 10.93 -4.84 16.68
CA ASP A 123 10.93 -5.93 15.69
C ASP A 123 10.65 -5.45 14.26
N LEU A 124 10.10 -4.24 14.11
CA LEU A 124 9.81 -3.59 12.83
C LEU A 124 10.97 -2.76 12.26
N HIS A 125 12.07 -2.60 13.01
CA HIS A 125 13.26 -1.83 12.61
C HIS A 125 14.38 -2.72 12.10
#